data_AF-A0A958M4U3-F1
#
_entry.id   AF-A0A958M4U3-F1
#
_cell.length_a   1.000
_cell.length_b   1.000
_cell.length_c   1.000
_cell.angle_alpha   90.00
_cell.angle_beta   90.00
_cell.angle_gamma   90.00
#
_symmetry.space_group_name_H-M   'P 1'
#
loop_
_entity.id
_entity.type
_entity.pdbx_description
1 polymer ?
#
loop_
_entity_poly.entity_id
_entity_poly.type
_entity_poly.pdbx_seq_one_letter_code
_entity_poly.pdbx_strand_id
1 'polypeptide(L)'
;MAWVQNGLLFLYFTLSTLYAEPSNTNIFKETDPNHESFINEAFVPTISLIKSGITYNALGEVGGCDSILYTFEVSNQSTNGEIFENVVLTDPMLGGIIVGPTSGDDNNNTFLDPGEIWVYQLGYGIT
;
A
#
# COMPACT_ATOMS: atom_id res chain seq x y z
N MET A 1 -9.81 17.81 -6.69
CA MET A 1 -9.47 18.41 -8.01
C MET A 1 -9.07 17.25 -8.93
N ALA A 2 -9.23 17.34 -10.24
CA ALA A 2 -8.82 16.29 -11.18
C ALA A 2 -8.21 16.94 -12.42
N TRP A 3 -7.20 16.32 -13.03
CA TRP A 3 -6.66 16.76 -14.31
C TRP A 3 -6.13 15.57 -15.12
N VAL A 4 -6.00 15.75 -16.44
CA VAL A 4 -5.61 14.70 -17.38
C VAL A 4 -4.27 15.03 -18.00
N GLN A 5 -3.33 14.09 -17.99
CA GLN A 5 -2.09 14.13 -18.77
C GLN A 5 -1.92 12.84 -19.55
N ASN A 6 -1.70 12.94 -20.86
CA ASN A 6 -1.48 11.77 -21.73
C ASN A 6 -2.55 10.68 -21.60
N GLY A 7 -3.82 11.07 -21.36
CA GLY A 7 -4.93 10.12 -21.21
C GLY A 7 -5.06 9.46 -19.83
N LEU A 8 -4.19 9.80 -18.87
CA LEU A 8 -4.30 9.35 -17.48
C LEU A 8 -5.05 10.40 -16.64
N LEU A 9 -6.08 9.96 -15.93
CA LEU A 9 -6.87 10.79 -15.02
C LEU A 9 -6.21 10.79 -13.62
N PHE A 10 -5.68 11.94 -13.22
CA PHE A 10 -5.12 12.13 -11.88
C PHE A 10 -6.19 12.72 -10.97
N LEU A 11 -6.64 11.94 -9.98
CA LEU A 11 -7.64 12.31 -8.99
C LEU A 11 -6.95 12.64 -7.66
N TYR A 12 -7.17 13.85 -7.13
CA TYR A 12 -6.83 14.16 -5.74
C TYR A 12 -7.90 13.50 -4.85
N PHE A 13 -7.66 12.28 -4.37
CA PHE A 13 -8.50 11.64 -3.36
C PHE A 13 -8.22 12.23 -1.98
N THR A 14 -9.23 12.29 -1.12
CA THR A 14 -9.00 12.31 0.33
C THR A 14 -8.15 11.10 0.69
N LEU A 15 -7.17 11.25 1.60
CA LEU A 15 -6.13 10.24 1.81
C LEU A 15 -6.72 8.86 2.13
N SER A 16 -6.53 7.91 1.22
CA SER A 16 -6.49 6.51 1.61
C SER A 16 -5.40 6.38 2.68
N THR A 17 -5.74 5.74 3.79
CA THR A 17 -4.81 5.52 4.90
C THR A 17 -4.28 4.10 4.79
N LEU A 18 -2.96 3.98 4.82
CA LEU A 18 -2.26 2.71 4.93
C LEU A 18 -1.69 2.61 6.34
N TYR A 19 -2.04 1.53 7.04
CA TYR A 19 -1.41 1.15 8.29
C TYR A 19 -0.56 -0.10 8.06
N ALA A 20 0.66 -0.11 8.57
CA ALA A 20 1.58 -1.23 8.51
C ALA A 20 2.55 -1.12 9.69
N GLU A 21 2.80 -2.23 10.38
CA GLU A 21 3.69 -2.29 11.53
C GLU A 21 5.01 -2.93 11.10
N PRO A 22 6.16 -2.27 11.30
CA PRO A 22 7.43 -2.93 11.04
C PRO A 22 7.69 -4.01 12.09
N SER A 23 7.98 -5.23 11.66
CA SER A 23 8.14 -6.39 12.55
C SER A 23 9.48 -6.42 13.30
N ASN A 24 10.49 -5.66 12.83
CA ASN A 24 11.83 -5.59 13.42
C ASN A 24 12.12 -4.24 14.08
N THR A 25 11.60 -4.01 15.29
CA THR A 25 12.18 -2.96 16.14
C THR A 25 13.54 -3.44 16.65
N ASN A 26 14.63 -3.09 15.98
CA ASN A 26 15.97 -3.19 16.56
C ASN A 26 16.08 -2.18 17.71
N ILE A 27 15.52 -2.53 18.87
CA ILE A 27 15.59 -1.76 20.11
C ILE A 27 17.02 -1.95 20.65
N PHE A 28 17.89 -0.98 20.40
CA PHE A 28 19.19 -0.94 21.07
C PHE A 28 18.98 -0.58 22.54
N LYS A 29 19.05 -1.58 23.42
CA LYS A 29 19.53 -1.41 24.79
C LYS A 29 20.95 -1.95 24.84
N GLU A 30 21.93 -1.05 24.75
CA GLU A 30 23.29 -1.34 25.19
C GLU A 30 23.74 -0.16 26.05
N THR A 31 23.89 -0.41 27.36
CA THR A 31 24.42 0.55 28.36
C THR A 31 25.83 0.15 28.79
N ASP A 32 26.56 -0.64 27.99
CA ASP A 32 27.97 -0.95 28.27
C ASP A 32 28.89 0.11 27.63
N PRO A 33 29.65 0.88 28.43
CA PRO A 33 30.62 1.86 27.91
C PRO A 33 31.79 1.26 27.12
N ASN A 34 31.95 -0.08 27.07
CA ASN A 34 33.13 -0.74 26.52
C ASN A 34 32.85 -1.73 25.38
N HIS A 35 31.63 -1.81 24.84
CA HIS A 35 31.32 -2.78 23.78
C HIS A 35 31.68 -2.25 22.39
N GLU A 36 32.38 -3.08 21.60
CA GLU A 36 32.82 -2.77 20.25
C GLU A 36 31.65 -2.31 19.36
N SER A 37 31.95 -1.38 18.46
CA SER A 37 30.98 -0.73 17.59
C SER A 37 30.13 -1.75 16.81
N PHE A 38 28.95 -2.04 17.33
CA PHE A 38 27.88 -2.66 16.55
C PHE A 38 27.61 -1.74 15.38
N ILE A 39 27.82 -2.24 14.17
CA ILE A 39 27.30 -1.61 12.96
C ILE A 39 25.79 -1.73 13.09
N ASN A 40 25.22 -0.65 13.59
CA ASN A 40 23.80 -0.48 13.79
C ASN A 40 23.22 -0.40 12.38
N GLU A 41 22.73 -1.54 11.86
CA GLU A 41 22.11 -1.56 10.55
C GLU A 41 20.94 -0.57 10.61
N ALA A 42 21.01 0.48 9.78
CA ALA A 42 20.06 1.57 9.86
C ALA A 42 18.66 1.00 9.62
N PHE A 43 17.76 1.20 10.56
CA PHE A 43 16.36 0.84 10.37
C PHE A 43 15.72 1.87 9.42
N VAL A 44 15.49 1.49 8.17
CA VAL A 44 15.01 2.37 7.08
C VAL A 44 13.72 1.83 6.45
N PRO A 45 12.63 1.65 7.22
CA PRO A 45 11.37 1.16 6.69
C PRO A 45 10.83 2.14 5.64
N THR A 46 10.58 1.63 4.44
CA THR A 46 10.02 2.43 3.35
C THR A 46 8.85 1.69 2.74
N ILE A 47 7.68 2.34 2.72
CA ILE A 47 6.45 1.79 2.17
C ILE A 47 5.82 2.79 1.21
N SER A 48 5.19 2.28 0.16
CA SER A 48 4.53 3.08 -0.86
C SER A 48 3.11 2.58 -1.12
N LEU A 49 2.24 3.51 -1.52
CA LEU A 49 0.88 3.23 -1.93
C LEU A 49 0.58 3.97 -3.23
N ILE A 50 0.24 3.21 -4.27
CA ILE A 50 -0.29 3.75 -5.53
C ILE A 50 -1.77 3.42 -5.60
N LYS A 51 -2.61 4.41 -5.92
CA LYS A 51 -4.04 4.23 -6.18
C LYS A 51 -4.34 4.63 -7.62
N SER A 52 -4.96 3.73 -8.36
CA SER A 52 -5.42 3.96 -9.74
C SER A 52 -6.88 3.54 -9.90
N GLY A 53 -7.51 3.99 -10.98
CA GLY A 53 -8.91 3.65 -11.27
C GLY A 53 -9.20 3.57 -12.76
N ILE A 54 -10.04 2.61 -13.14
CA ILE A 54 -10.58 2.46 -14.49
C ILE A 54 -12.10 2.63 -14.41
N THR A 55 -12.68 3.52 -15.21
CA THR A 55 -14.13 3.72 -15.29
C THR A 55 -14.78 2.69 -16.21
N TYR A 56 -16.02 2.31 -15.91
CA TYR A 56 -16.88 1.50 -16.78
C TYR A 56 -18.25 2.14 -16.98
N ASN A 57 -18.85 1.90 -18.15
CA ASN A 57 -20.23 2.28 -18.45
C ASN A 57 -21.21 1.20 -17.98
N ALA A 58 -22.52 1.46 -18.13
CA ALA A 58 -23.58 0.52 -17.70
C ALA A 58 -23.59 -0.83 -18.46
N LEU A 59 -22.81 -0.95 -19.54
CA LEU A 59 -22.63 -2.19 -20.30
C LEU A 59 -21.35 -2.94 -19.92
N GLY A 60 -20.55 -2.41 -18.98
CA GLY A 60 -19.27 -2.99 -18.56
C GLY A 60 -18.11 -2.70 -19.51
N GLU A 61 -18.24 -1.72 -20.40
CA GLU A 61 -17.17 -1.30 -21.30
C GLU A 61 -16.31 -0.21 -20.65
N VAL A 62 -15.01 -0.21 -20.92
CA VAL A 62 -14.08 0.80 -20.38
C VAL A 62 -14.49 2.21 -20.84
N GLY A 63 -14.55 3.13 -19.89
CA GLY A 63 -15.03 4.51 -20.07
C GLY A 63 -16.35 4.77 -19.33
N GLY A 64 -17.05 5.85 -19.65
CA GLY A 64 -18.35 6.15 -19.05
C GLY A 64 -18.30 6.58 -17.58
N CYS A 65 -19.47 6.60 -16.95
CA CYS A 65 -19.68 7.16 -15.60
C CYS A 65 -20.62 6.27 -14.75
N ASP A 66 -20.59 4.95 -14.93
CA ASP A 66 -21.46 4.02 -14.18
C ASP A 66 -20.74 3.39 -12.99
N SER A 67 -19.46 3.03 -13.17
CA SER A 67 -18.64 2.52 -12.07
C SER A 67 -17.15 2.80 -12.26
N ILE A 68 -16.37 2.62 -11.19
CA ILE A 68 -14.91 2.69 -11.17
C ILE A 68 -14.38 1.42 -10.51
N LEU A 69 -13.47 0.72 -11.19
CA LEU A 69 -12.62 -0.30 -10.56
C LEU A 69 -11.36 0.37 -10.03
N TYR A 70 -11.23 0.44 -8.71
CA TYR A 70 -10.02 0.90 -8.04
C TYR A 70 -9.02 -0.23 -7.88
N THR A 71 -7.76 0.06 -8.16
CA THR A 71 -6.62 -0.81 -7.87
C THR A 71 -5.64 -0.05 -6.97
N PHE A 72 -5.24 -0.69 -5.89
CA PHE A 72 -4.21 -0.18 -4.97
C PHE A 72 -3.02 -1.12 -4.98
N GLU A 73 -1.82 -0.56 -5.07
CA GLU A 73 -0.56 -1.30 -4.98
C GLU A 73 0.18 -0.79 -3.75
N VAL A 74 0.26 -1.64 -2.72
CA VAL A 74 1.04 -1.42 -1.51
C VAL A 74 2.38 -2.11 -1.69
N SER A 75 3.50 -1.39 -1.67
CA SER A 75 4.82 -1.98 -1.87
C SER A 75 5.78 -1.65 -0.74
N ASN A 76 6.50 -2.66 -0.27
CA ASN A 76 7.63 -2.51 0.64
C ASN A 76 8.91 -2.22 -0.16
N GLN A 77 9.40 -0.99 -0.01
CA GLN A 77 10.60 -0.49 -0.67
C GLN A 77 11.80 -0.39 0.29
N SER A 78 11.71 -1.03 1.45
CA SER A 78 12.79 -1.02 2.43
C SER A 78 14.04 -1.69 1.85
N THR A 79 15.20 -1.08 2.08
CA THR A 79 16.47 -1.54 1.50
C THR A 79 17.32 -2.34 2.48
N ASN A 80 16.87 -2.47 3.74
CA ASN A 80 17.68 -2.99 4.84
C ASN A 80 16.96 -4.12 5.60
N GLY A 81 16.11 -4.88 4.89
CA GLY A 81 15.50 -6.10 5.41
C GLY A 81 14.27 -5.92 6.29
N GLU A 82 13.72 -4.71 6.40
CA GLU A 82 12.51 -4.43 7.17
C GLU A 82 11.27 -5.07 6.53
N ILE A 83 10.53 -5.83 7.34
CA ILE A 83 9.30 -6.52 6.95
C ILE A 83 8.12 -5.80 7.62
N PHE A 84 6.99 -5.69 6.92
CA PHE A 84 5.76 -5.15 7.50
C PHE A 84 4.74 -6.24 7.78
N GLU A 85 4.08 -6.15 8.94
CA GLU A 85 2.93 -6.95 9.33
C GLU A 85 1.71 -6.07 9.57
N ASN A 86 0.55 -6.70 9.82
CA ASN A 86 -0.72 -6.01 10.11
C ASN A 86 -1.07 -4.92 9.06
N VAL A 87 -0.81 -5.22 7.78
CA VAL A 87 -1.05 -4.30 6.67
C VAL A 87 -2.56 -4.14 6.46
N VAL A 88 -3.07 -2.93 6.72
CA VAL A 88 -4.49 -2.59 6.58
C VAL A 88 -4.63 -1.35 5.70
N LEU A 89 -5.39 -1.49 4.62
CA LEU A 89 -5.75 -0.41 3.72
C LEU A 89 -7.17 0.09 4.01
N THR A 90 -7.34 1.40 4.23
CA THR A 90 -8.64 2.02 4.48
C THR A 90 -8.85 3.22 3.56
N ASP A 91 -10.02 3.31 2.94
CA ASP A 91 -10.47 4.47 2.18
C ASP A 91 -11.89 4.88 2.60
N PRO A 92 -12.04 5.97 3.39
CA PRO A 92 -13.35 6.41 3.88
C PRO A 92 -14.35 6.74 2.77
N MET A 93 -13.89 7.18 1.60
CA MET A 93 -14.79 7.47 0.46
C MET A 93 -15.32 6.20 -0.20
N LEU A 94 -14.66 5.07 0.01
CA LEU A 94 -15.04 3.77 -0.55
C LEU A 94 -15.64 2.83 0.49
N GLY A 95 -16.13 3.37 1.62
CA GLY A 95 -16.79 2.60 2.67
C GLY A 95 -15.87 2.10 3.79
N GLY A 96 -14.60 2.53 3.83
CA GLY A 96 -13.66 2.20 4.90
C GLY A 96 -12.66 1.14 4.48
N ILE A 97 -12.56 0.05 5.25
CA ILE A 97 -11.53 -0.98 5.05
C ILE A 97 -11.69 -1.62 3.66
N ILE A 98 -10.58 -1.68 2.91
CA ILE A 98 -10.50 -2.38 1.63
C ILE A 98 -10.01 -3.80 1.92
N VAL A 99 -10.86 -4.79 1.62
CA VAL A 99 -10.53 -6.20 1.85
C VAL A 99 -9.44 -6.65 0.86
N GLY A 100 -8.45 -7.39 1.37
CA GLY A 100 -7.35 -7.93 0.56
C GLY A 100 -6.15 -8.35 1.43
N PRO A 101 -4.96 -8.47 0.83
CA PRO A 101 -4.68 -8.27 -0.60
C PRO A 101 -5.37 -9.33 -1.48
N THR A 102 -5.68 -8.99 -2.73
CA THR A 102 -6.17 -9.95 -3.73
C THR A 102 -5.05 -10.72 -4.42
N SER A 103 -3.83 -10.18 -4.40
CA SER A 103 -2.60 -10.83 -4.90
C SER A 103 -1.35 -10.18 -4.31
N GLY A 104 -0.19 -10.85 -4.41
CA GLY A 104 1.12 -10.31 -4.02
C GLY A 104 1.70 -10.87 -2.73
N ASP A 105 0.88 -11.50 -1.89
CA ASP A 105 1.34 -12.35 -0.76
C ASP A 105 1.54 -13.78 -1.27
N ASP A 106 2.57 -13.97 -2.10
CA ASP A 106 2.80 -15.21 -2.86
C ASP A 106 3.25 -16.38 -1.98
N ASN A 107 3.90 -16.08 -0.85
CA ASN A 107 4.35 -17.08 0.12
C ASN A 107 3.31 -17.35 1.24
N ASN A 108 2.19 -16.60 1.24
CA ASN A 108 1.08 -16.69 2.19
C ASN A 108 1.49 -16.59 3.66
N ASN A 109 2.52 -15.79 3.96
CA ASN A 109 2.99 -15.57 5.31
C ASN A 109 2.32 -14.38 6.00
N THR A 110 1.46 -13.62 5.28
CA THR A 110 0.80 -12.39 5.76
C THR A 110 1.75 -11.26 6.16
N PHE A 111 2.98 -11.31 5.65
CA PHE A 111 4.00 -10.29 5.81
C PHE A 111 4.33 -9.67 4.46
N LEU A 112 4.39 -8.35 4.42
CA LEU A 112 4.82 -7.63 3.23
C LEU A 112 6.35 -7.53 3.28
N ASP A 113 7.02 -8.49 2.65
CA ASP A 113 8.47 -8.61 2.62
C ASP A 113 9.13 -7.54 1.70
N PRO A 114 10.41 -7.17 1.91
CA PRO A 114 11.12 -6.25 1.02
C PRO A 114 11.02 -6.65 -0.45
N GLY A 115 10.58 -5.71 -1.30
CA GLY A 115 10.39 -5.93 -2.73
C GLY A 115 9.02 -6.48 -3.12
N GLU A 116 8.18 -6.87 -2.17
CA GLU A 116 6.81 -7.30 -2.47
C GLU A 116 5.89 -6.14 -2.83
N ILE A 117 4.84 -6.48 -3.60
CA ILE A 117 3.77 -5.57 -4.01
C ILE A 117 2.44 -6.29 -3.79
N TRP A 118 1.69 -5.84 -2.80
CA TRP A 118 0.36 -6.33 -2.50
C TRP A 118 -0.69 -5.49 -3.23
N VAL A 119 -1.57 -6.18 -3.96
CA VAL A 119 -2.63 -5.54 -4.76
C VAL A 119 -3.96 -5.68 -4.05
N TYR A 120 -4.72 -4.59 -3.98
CA TYR A 120 -6.11 -4.56 -3.49
C TYR A 120 -7.02 -4.01 -4.58
N GLN A 121 -8.21 -4.56 -4.72
CA GLN A 121 -9.18 -4.10 -5.71
C GLN A 121 -10.56 -3.88 -5.10
N LEU A 122 -11.23 -2.80 -5.53
CA LEU A 122 -12.61 -2.50 -5.13
C LEU A 122 -13.39 -1.83 -6.26
N GLY A 123 -14.56 -2.38 -6.58
CA GLY A 123 -15.52 -1.74 -7.47
C GLY A 123 -16.39 -0.70 -6.74
N TYR A 124 -16.57 0.46 -7.33
CA TYR A 124 -17.40 1.55 -6.80
C TYR A 124 -18.42 1.99 -7.86
N GLY A 125 -19.72 1.84 -7.55
CA GLY A 125 -20.80 2.32 -8.41
C GLY A 125 -21.00 3.83 -8.27
N ILE A 126 -21.15 4.52 -9.40
CA ILE A 126 -21.47 5.95 -9.47
C ILE A 126 -22.99 6.07 -9.59
N THR A 127 -23.66 6.58 -8.56
CA THR A 127 -25.13 6.80 -8.54
C THR A 127 -25.49 8.26 -8.73
#